data_AF-A0A3D1ASF0-F1
#
_entry.id   AF-A0A3D1ASF0-F1
#
_cell.length_a   1.000
_cell.length_b   1.000
_cell.length_c   1.000
_cell.angle_alpha   90.00
_cell.angle_beta   90.00
_cell.angle_gamma   90.00
#
_symmetry.space_group_name_H-M   'P 1'
#
loop_
_entity.id
_entity.type
_entity.pdbx_description
1 polymer ?
#
loop_
_entity_poly.entity_id
_entity_poly.type
_entity_poly.pdbx_seq_one_letter_code
_entity_poly.pdbx_strand_id
1 'polypeptide(L)'
;MRYQNGLWRVSCSRSNLNFMPTSLRHFLAVPAVLALAAGITLAQPAPPEGHGPGGHMNMLAQRLNLTADQQAQAKAIFEQTSTAAAPLHDQMKALHADITAAVKANDQAKLAQLATTLGTLTGQSETLRLQAEARFYALLTPAQQAQFDTMTAGRGMGMGPAMMRGHRQ
;
A
#
# COMPACT_ATOMS: atom_id res chain seq x y z
N MET A 1 12.87 -40.05 -4.91
CA MET A 1 14.09 -40.07 -5.75
C MET A 1 14.85 -41.35 -5.42
N ARG A 2 15.28 -42.15 -6.41
CA ARG A 2 16.07 -43.39 -6.19
C ARG A 2 17.27 -43.39 -7.13
N TYR A 3 18.43 -43.79 -6.61
CA TYR A 3 19.71 -43.83 -7.32
C TYR A 3 19.97 -45.24 -7.86
N GLN A 4 20.14 -45.39 -9.18
CA GLN A 4 20.67 -46.61 -9.80
C GLN A 4 21.53 -46.25 -11.03
N ASN A 5 22.74 -46.83 -11.09
CA ASN A 5 23.60 -46.96 -12.26
C ASN A 5 23.96 -45.68 -13.04
N GLY A 6 24.51 -44.68 -12.34
CA GLY A 6 25.46 -43.72 -12.93
C GLY A 6 24.96 -42.77 -14.02
N LEU A 7 23.64 -42.70 -14.28
CA LEU A 7 23.05 -41.79 -15.26
C LEU A 7 21.82 -41.10 -14.65
N TRP A 8 21.77 -39.77 -14.70
CA TRP A 8 20.59 -39.00 -14.33
C TRP A 8 19.47 -39.25 -15.34
N ARG A 9 18.52 -40.13 -15.01
CA ARG A 9 17.29 -40.30 -15.79
C ARG A 9 16.19 -39.41 -15.21
N VAL A 10 15.84 -38.34 -15.91
CA VAL A 10 14.62 -37.58 -15.67
C VAL A 10 13.46 -38.39 -16.26
N SER A 11 12.67 -39.06 -15.40
CA SER A 11 11.41 -39.67 -15.82
C SER A 11 10.37 -38.56 -15.94
N CYS A 12 10.14 -38.10 -17.16
CA CYS A 12 9.07 -37.18 -17.49
C CYS A 12 7.77 -38.00 -17.58
N SER A 13 6.90 -37.93 -16.56
CA SER A 13 5.57 -38.53 -16.61
C SER A 13 4.69 -37.71 -17.55
N ARG A 14 4.64 -38.13 -18.81
CA ARG A 14 3.71 -37.63 -19.81
C ARG A 14 2.33 -38.22 -19.50
N SER A 15 1.55 -37.53 -18.67
CA SER A 15 0.12 -37.80 -18.53
C SER A 15 -0.63 -37.13 -19.66
N ASN A 16 -1.46 -37.93 -20.31
CA ASN A 16 -2.10 -37.71 -21.58
C ASN A 16 -3.39 -36.88 -21.42
N LEU A 17 -3.57 -36.01 -22.40
CA LEU A 17 -4.74 -35.22 -22.82
C LEU A 17 -6.11 -35.59 -22.23
N ASN A 18 -6.80 -34.59 -21.67
CA ASN A 18 -8.23 -34.41 -21.87
C ASN A 18 -8.49 -32.93 -22.18
N PHE A 19 -8.45 -32.64 -23.47
CA PHE A 19 -8.82 -31.38 -24.10
C PHE A 19 -10.30 -31.51 -24.49
N MET A 20 -11.22 -30.91 -23.74
CA MET A 20 -12.62 -30.76 -24.14
C MET A 20 -12.86 -29.30 -24.54
N PRO A 21 -13.02 -28.98 -25.83
CA PRO A 21 -13.53 -27.70 -26.27
C PRO A 21 -15.05 -27.80 -26.42
N THR A 22 -15.82 -27.19 -25.53
CA THR A 22 -17.23 -26.88 -25.78
C THR A 22 -17.33 -25.48 -26.36
N SER A 23 -17.52 -25.44 -27.67
CA SER A 23 -18.01 -24.29 -28.42
C SER A 23 -19.51 -24.15 -28.18
N LEU A 24 -20.01 -22.93 -27.94
CA LEU A 24 -21.23 -22.46 -28.62
C LEU A 24 -21.37 -20.94 -28.58
N ARG A 25 -22.01 -20.45 -29.64
CA ARG A 25 -22.01 -19.11 -30.21
C ARG A 25 -23.03 -18.17 -29.54
N HIS A 26 -22.63 -16.90 -29.44
CA HIS A 26 -23.39 -15.66 -29.68
C HIS A 26 -24.91 -15.65 -29.49
N PHE A 27 -25.39 -14.88 -28.50
CA PHE A 27 -26.67 -14.17 -28.58
C PHE A 27 -26.52 -12.70 -28.13
N LEU A 28 -26.65 -11.83 -29.13
CA LEU A 28 -27.42 -10.59 -29.18
C LEU A 28 -27.32 -9.58 -28.02
N ALA A 29 -26.83 -8.40 -28.41
CA ALA A 29 -27.11 -7.09 -27.82
C ALA A 29 -28.61 -6.74 -27.77
N VAL A 30 -28.99 -5.82 -26.88
CA VAL A 30 -29.86 -4.63 -27.09
C VAL A 30 -30.10 -3.90 -25.73
N PRO A 31 -30.30 -2.57 -25.72
CA PRO A 31 -29.80 -1.65 -24.71
C PRO A 31 -30.87 -1.02 -23.80
N ALA A 32 -30.37 -0.16 -22.89
CA ALA A 32 -31.01 1.05 -22.35
C ALA A 32 -32.28 0.93 -21.48
N VAL A 33 -32.13 1.23 -20.18
CA VAL A 33 -33.17 1.92 -19.41
C VAL A 33 -32.55 3.16 -18.77
N LEU A 34 -32.93 4.31 -19.33
CA LEU A 34 -32.87 5.63 -18.69
C LEU A 34 -33.90 5.65 -17.54
N ALA A 35 -33.46 5.98 -16.33
CA ALA A 35 -34.35 6.45 -15.27
C ALA A 35 -33.79 7.72 -14.63
N LEU A 36 -34.68 8.71 -14.58
CA LEU A 36 -34.50 10.11 -14.22
C LEU A 36 -33.99 10.36 -12.80
N ALA A 37 -33.36 11.53 -12.68
CA ALA A 37 -32.80 12.16 -11.50
C ALA A 37 -33.77 12.39 -10.33
N ALA A 38 -33.21 12.38 -9.12
CA ALA A 38 -33.55 13.34 -8.06
C ALA A 38 -32.31 13.52 -7.16
N GLY A 39 -31.66 14.67 -7.30
CA GLY A 39 -30.49 15.04 -6.50
C GLY A 39 -30.88 15.25 -5.05
N ILE A 40 -30.45 14.33 -4.18
CA ILE A 40 -30.38 14.59 -2.74
C ILE A 40 -28.96 15.10 -2.49
N THR A 41 -28.79 16.42 -2.45
CA THR A 41 -27.55 17.03 -1.96
C THR A 41 -27.49 16.78 -0.45
N LEU A 42 -26.94 15.63 -0.05
CA LEU A 42 -26.51 15.43 1.32
C LEU A 42 -25.35 16.40 1.54
N ALA A 43 -25.64 17.53 2.20
CA ALA A 43 -24.63 18.36 2.83
C ALA A 43 -23.92 17.49 3.87
N GLN A 44 -22.84 16.84 3.46
CA GLN A 44 -22.00 16.09 4.38
C GLN A 44 -21.28 17.11 5.27
N PRO A 45 -21.41 17.02 6.60
CA PRO A 45 -20.60 17.84 7.49
C PRO A 45 -19.13 17.54 7.18
N ALA A 46 -18.36 18.59 6.89
CA ALA A 46 -16.93 18.47 6.68
C ALA A 46 -16.32 17.71 7.87
N PRO A 47 -15.62 16.58 7.65
CA PRO A 47 -15.03 15.84 8.74
C PRO A 47 -14.00 16.73 9.44
N PRO A 48 -13.90 16.68 10.78
CA PRO A 48 -12.94 17.48 11.53
C PRO A 48 -11.53 17.25 10.96
N GLU A 49 -10.77 18.34 10.81
CA GLU A 49 -9.39 18.36 10.32
C GLU A 49 -8.47 17.61 11.30
N GLY A 50 -8.55 16.28 11.27
CA GLY A 50 -7.73 15.39 12.07
C GLY A 50 -6.52 14.92 11.29
N HIS A 51 -5.40 14.74 11.97
CA HIS A 51 -4.16 14.12 11.47
C HIS A 51 -4.29 12.61 11.16
N GLY A 52 -5.50 12.14 10.83
CA GLY A 52 -5.78 10.77 10.42
C GLY A 52 -5.61 10.55 8.91
N PRO A 53 -5.81 9.32 8.41
CA PRO A 53 -5.73 8.98 6.99
C PRO A 53 -6.57 9.89 6.08
N GLY A 54 -7.71 10.39 6.60
CA GLY A 54 -8.58 11.35 5.89
C GLY A 54 -7.95 12.74 5.70
N GLY A 55 -7.10 13.19 6.63
CA GLY A 55 -6.42 14.49 6.52
C GLY A 55 -5.38 14.52 5.40
N HIS A 56 -4.66 13.41 5.21
CA HIS A 56 -3.70 13.29 4.10
C HIS A 56 -4.40 13.30 2.74
N MET A 57 -5.50 12.56 2.62
CA MET A 57 -6.28 12.48 1.39
C MET A 57 -6.93 13.83 1.05
N ASN A 58 -7.50 14.53 2.03
CA ASN A 58 -8.05 15.87 1.81
C ASN A 58 -6.99 16.86 1.33
N MET A 59 -5.77 16.80 1.89
CA MET A 59 -4.65 17.64 1.45
C MET A 59 -4.26 17.34 -0.01
N LEU A 60 -4.14 16.06 -0.39
CA LEU A 60 -3.85 15.68 -1.78
C LEU A 60 -4.97 16.08 -2.74
N ALA A 61 -6.23 15.90 -2.34
CA ALA A 61 -7.40 16.25 -3.15
C ALA A 61 -7.43 17.74 -3.51
N GLN A 62 -7.18 18.60 -2.53
CA GLN A 62 -7.14 20.05 -2.73
C GLN A 62 -5.94 20.47 -3.58
N ARG A 63 -4.74 19.96 -3.29
CA ARG A 63 -3.52 20.40 -3.97
C ARG A 63 -3.43 19.95 -5.44
N LEU A 64 -4.03 18.82 -5.77
CA LEU A 64 -4.05 18.27 -7.13
C LEU A 64 -5.35 18.59 -7.88
N ASN A 65 -6.27 19.34 -7.26
CA ASN A 65 -7.60 19.62 -7.82
C ASN A 65 -8.28 18.34 -8.36
N LEU A 66 -8.35 17.30 -7.54
CA LEU A 66 -8.90 16.01 -7.97
C LEU A 66 -10.39 16.12 -8.31
N THR A 67 -10.82 15.45 -9.37
CA THR A 67 -12.26 15.31 -9.69
C THR A 67 -12.98 14.47 -8.62
N ALA A 68 -14.31 14.56 -8.54
CA ALA A 68 -15.09 13.75 -7.60
C ALA A 68 -14.83 12.25 -7.76
N ASP A 69 -14.72 11.77 -9.00
CA ASP A 69 -14.42 10.36 -9.29
C ASP A 69 -13.01 9.96 -8.84
N GLN A 70 -12.00 10.81 -9.10
CA GLN A 70 -10.63 10.60 -8.62
C GLN A 70 -10.58 10.57 -7.09
N GLN A 71 -11.30 11.46 -6.41
CA GLN A 71 -11.37 11.49 -4.94
C GLN A 71 -11.98 10.21 -4.38
N ALA A 72 -13.08 9.72 -4.97
CA ALA A 72 -13.72 8.48 -4.54
C ALA A 72 -12.78 7.26 -4.70
N GLN A 73 -12.11 7.14 -5.84
CA GLN A 73 -11.17 6.04 -6.10
C GLN A 73 -9.93 6.12 -5.20
N ALA A 74 -9.39 7.32 -5.00
CA ALA A 74 -8.25 7.53 -4.12
C ALA A 74 -8.59 7.24 -2.65
N LYS A 75 -9.76 7.66 -2.17
CA LYS A 75 -10.26 7.31 -0.82
C LYS A 75 -10.30 5.79 -0.62
N ALA A 76 -10.85 5.05 -1.60
CA ALA A 76 -10.88 3.60 -1.55
C ALA A 76 -9.47 2.98 -1.48
N ILE A 77 -8.50 3.49 -2.27
CA ILE A 77 -7.11 3.03 -2.23
C ILE A 77 -6.49 3.23 -0.85
N PHE A 78 -6.65 4.41 -0.25
CA PHE A 78 -6.05 4.71 1.05
C PHE A 78 -6.75 3.97 2.20
N GLU A 79 -8.07 3.77 2.14
CA GLU A 79 -8.81 2.98 3.13
C GLU A 79 -8.42 1.50 3.10
N GLN A 80 -8.29 0.91 1.91
CA GLN A 80 -7.81 -0.47 1.75
C GLN A 80 -6.39 -0.61 2.29
N THR A 81 -5.51 0.35 1.97
CA THR A 81 -4.13 0.37 2.46
C THR A 81 -4.07 0.51 3.98
N SER A 82 -4.87 1.42 4.56
CA SER A 82 -4.95 1.60 6.01
C SER A 82 -5.44 0.33 6.71
N THR A 83 -6.42 -0.35 6.13
CA THR A 83 -6.95 -1.62 6.66
C THR A 83 -5.88 -2.72 6.61
N ALA A 84 -5.15 -2.82 5.50
CA ALA A 84 -4.07 -3.80 5.35
C ALA A 84 -2.87 -3.50 6.26
N ALA A 85 -2.59 -2.22 6.55
CA ALA A 85 -1.48 -1.78 7.39
C ALA A 85 -1.78 -1.89 8.90
N ALA A 86 -3.06 -1.90 9.32
CA ALA A 86 -3.46 -1.99 10.72
C ALA A 86 -2.76 -3.11 11.51
N PRO A 87 -2.75 -4.38 11.06
CA PRO A 87 -2.05 -5.44 11.77
C PRO A 87 -0.52 -5.24 11.82
N LEU A 88 0.09 -4.64 10.79
CA LEU A 88 1.52 -4.33 10.80
C LEU A 88 1.85 -3.24 11.82
N HIS A 89 0.98 -2.25 11.96
CA HIS A 89 1.12 -1.20 12.98
C HIS A 89 1.06 -1.79 14.39
N ASP A 90 0.12 -2.71 14.66
CA ASP A 90 0.02 -3.38 15.95
C ASP A 90 1.25 -4.25 16.25
N GLN A 91 1.76 -4.97 15.25
CA GLN A 91 3.00 -5.73 15.35
C GLN A 91 4.20 -4.82 15.62
N MET A 92 4.28 -3.67 14.94
CA MET A 92 5.34 -2.68 15.15
C MET A 92 5.30 -2.09 16.57
N LYS A 93 4.10 -1.82 17.10
CA LYS A 93 3.92 -1.34 18.48
C LYS A 93 4.40 -2.37 19.50
N ALA A 94 4.02 -3.63 19.31
CA ALA A 94 4.49 -4.72 20.17
C ALA A 94 6.02 -4.89 20.08
N LEU A 95 6.57 -4.85 18.87
CA LEU A 95 8.02 -4.96 18.64
C LEU A 95 8.81 -3.86 19.34
N HIS A 96 8.34 -2.61 19.33
CA HIS A 96 8.98 -1.51 20.04
C HIS A 96 8.98 -1.71 21.57
N ALA A 97 7.92 -2.29 22.13
CA ALA A 97 7.87 -2.64 23.54
C ALA A 97 8.92 -3.73 23.86
N ASP A 98 9.03 -4.75 23.01
CA ASP A 98 10.03 -5.82 23.15
C ASP A 98 11.47 -5.31 23.02
N ILE A 99 11.73 -4.40 22.09
CA ILE A 99 13.04 -3.74 21.95
C ILE A 99 13.36 -2.99 23.23
N THR A 100 12.42 -2.20 23.75
CA THR A 100 12.60 -1.44 24.99
C THR A 100 12.93 -2.36 26.17
N ALA A 101 12.24 -3.51 26.27
CA ALA A 101 12.51 -4.50 27.31
C ALA A 101 13.90 -5.14 27.14
N ALA A 102 14.28 -5.54 25.92
CA ALA A 102 15.56 -6.15 25.62
C ALA A 102 16.74 -5.19 25.88
N VAL A 103 16.58 -3.90 25.57
CA VAL A 103 17.57 -2.86 25.91
C VAL A 103 17.77 -2.77 27.42
N LYS A 104 16.69 -2.69 28.20
CA LYS A 104 16.77 -2.62 29.67
C LYS A 104 17.41 -3.87 30.29
N ALA A 105 17.21 -5.03 29.67
CA ALA A 105 17.81 -6.30 30.08
C ALA A 105 19.25 -6.50 29.56
N ASN A 106 19.75 -5.60 28.70
CA ASN A 106 21.01 -5.77 27.97
C ASN A 106 21.11 -7.11 27.21
N ASP A 107 19.99 -7.59 26.66
CA ASP A 107 19.90 -8.87 25.94
C ASP A 107 20.32 -8.70 24.48
N GLN A 108 21.62 -8.80 24.23
CA GLN A 108 22.23 -8.59 22.91
C GLN A 108 21.70 -9.58 21.85
N ALA A 109 21.44 -10.83 22.22
CA ALA A 109 20.96 -11.85 21.30
C ALA A 109 19.52 -11.53 20.86
N LYS A 110 18.65 -11.14 21.81
CA LYS A 110 17.28 -10.74 21.50
C LYS A 110 17.24 -9.44 20.69
N LEU A 111 18.12 -8.47 20.97
CA LEU A 111 18.21 -7.23 20.20
C LEU A 111 18.50 -7.48 18.71
N ALA A 112 19.42 -8.39 18.39
CA ALA A 112 19.73 -8.75 17.01
C ALA A 112 18.51 -9.35 16.27
N GLN A 113 17.75 -10.21 16.95
CA GLN A 113 16.52 -10.81 16.40
C GLN A 113 15.42 -9.76 16.19
N LEU A 114 15.20 -8.88 17.17
CA LEU A 114 14.20 -7.82 17.09
C LEU A 114 14.53 -6.80 15.98
N ALA A 115 15.81 -6.47 15.78
CA ALA A 115 16.25 -5.60 14.68
C ALA A 115 15.94 -6.20 13.29
N THR A 116 16.14 -7.50 13.13
CA THR A 116 15.77 -8.21 11.89
C THR A 116 14.26 -8.16 11.64
N THR A 117 13.48 -8.34 12.70
CA THR A 117 12.01 -8.25 12.65
C THR A 117 11.55 -6.83 12.30
N LEU A 118 12.20 -5.81 12.89
CA LEU A 118 11.94 -4.39 12.61
C LEU A 118 12.13 -4.08 11.14
N GLY A 119 13.25 -4.52 10.55
CA GLY A 119 13.51 -4.33 9.12
C GLY A 119 12.44 -4.98 8.25
N THR A 120 11.99 -6.18 8.61
CA THR A 120 10.93 -6.90 7.88
C THR A 120 9.60 -6.15 7.93
N LEU A 121 9.13 -5.76 9.11
CA LEU A 121 7.87 -5.03 9.26
C LEU A 121 7.90 -3.65 8.59
N THR A 122 9.05 -2.98 8.64
CA THR A 122 9.27 -1.70 7.94
C THR A 122 9.15 -1.90 6.43
N GLY A 123 9.80 -2.92 5.88
CA GLY A 123 9.72 -3.23 4.45
C GLY A 123 8.30 -3.59 4.00
N GLN A 124 7.55 -4.35 4.80
CA GLN A 124 6.16 -4.68 4.51
C GLN A 124 5.26 -3.43 4.53
N SER A 125 5.44 -2.55 5.51
CA SER A 125 4.69 -1.30 5.61
C SER A 125 4.97 -0.37 4.44
N GLU A 126 6.25 -0.23 4.06
CA GLU A 126 6.63 0.60 2.91
C GLU A 126 6.14 -0.02 1.59
N THR A 127 6.12 -1.34 1.47
CA THR A 127 5.53 -2.01 0.30
C THR A 127 4.06 -1.65 0.12
N LEU A 128 3.25 -1.66 1.19
CA LEU A 128 1.86 -1.23 1.13
C LEU A 128 1.73 0.23 0.71
N ARG A 129 2.58 1.11 1.28
CA ARG A 129 2.59 2.54 0.95
C ARG A 129 2.91 2.78 -0.53
N LEU A 130 3.96 2.15 -1.05
CA LEU A 130 4.40 2.29 -2.43
C LEU A 130 3.37 1.72 -3.42
N GLN A 131 2.72 0.60 -3.08
CA GLN A 131 1.64 0.05 -3.91
C GLN A 131 0.42 0.99 -3.95
N ALA A 132 0.06 1.60 -2.83
CA ALA A 132 -1.01 2.59 -2.79
C ALA A 132 -0.66 3.83 -3.61
N GLU A 133 0.56 4.34 -3.46
CA GLU A 133 1.08 5.49 -4.21
C GLU A 133 1.09 5.23 -5.72
N ALA A 134 1.55 4.05 -6.15
CA ALA A 134 1.53 3.66 -7.56
C ALA A 134 0.10 3.60 -8.14
N ARG A 135 -0.85 3.03 -7.40
CA ARG A 135 -2.27 3.00 -7.80
C ARG A 135 -2.86 4.41 -7.87
N PHE A 136 -2.55 5.26 -6.89
CA PHE A 136 -3.01 6.65 -6.86
C PHE A 136 -2.44 7.46 -8.03
N TYR A 137 -1.13 7.34 -8.30
CA TYR A 137 -0.46 8.02 -9.41
C TYR A 137 -1.07 7.66 -10.78
N ALA A 138 -1.49 6.41 -10.95
CA ALA A 138 -2.18 5.95 -12.15
C ALA A 138 -3.58 6.58 -12.35
N LEU A 139 -4.20 7.14 -11.31
CA LEU A 139 -5.48 7.85 -11.42
C LEU A 139 -5.33 9.31 -11.88
N LEU A 140 -4.11 9.86 -11.77
CA LEU A 140 -3.84 11.26 -12.02
C LEU A 140 -3.70 11.53 -13.53
N THR A 141 -4.15 12.72 -13.94
CA THR A 141 -3.82 13.25 -15.27
C THR A 141 -2.34 13.60 -15.36
N PRO A 142 -1.74 13.73 -16.56
CA PRO A 142 -0.33 14.10 -16.71
C PRO A 142 0.04 15.41 -15.99
N ALA A 143 -0.85 16.41 -16.00
CA ALA A 143 -0.63 17.66 -15.29
C ALA A 143 -0.62 17.48 -13.75
N GLN A 144 -1.50 16.64 -13.23
CA GLN A 144 -1.55 16.31 -11.80
C GLN A 144 -0.35 15.45 -11.37
N GLN A 145 0.13 14.55 -12.24
CA GLN A 145 1.34 13.77 -12.00
C GLN A 145 2.56 14.67 -11.81
N ALA A 146 2.76 15.65 -12.70
CA ALA A 146 3.86 16.61 -12.57
C ALA A 146 3.78 17.43 -11.26
N GLN A 147 2.57 17.81 -10.84
CA GLN A 147 2.38 18.46 -9.54
C GLN A 147 2.70 17.52 -8.38
N PHE A 148 2.25 16.27 -8.45
CA PHE A 148 2.52 15.25 -7.45
C PHE A 148 4.02 14.98 -7.30
N ASP A 149 4.75 14.85 -8.41
CA ASP A 149 6.20 14.65 -8.44
C ASP A 149 6.95 15.81 -7.76
N THR A 150 6.46 17.04 -7.93
CA THR A 150 7.04 18.22 -7.26
C THR A 150 6.82 18.15 -5.73
N MET A 151 5.68 17.61 -5.29
CA MET A 151 5.38 17.45 -3.86
C MET A 151 6.20 16.32 -3.22
N THR A 152 6.42 15.22 -3.94
CA THR A 152 7.18 14.07 -3.43
C THR A 152 8.69 14.27 -3.52
N ALA A 153 9.20 15.03 -4.49
CA ALA A 153 10.61 15.43 -4.55
C ALA A 153 11.06 16.16 -3.27
N GLY A 154 10.17 16.93 -2.64
CA GLY A 154 10.44 17.59 -1.35
C GLY A 154 10.39 16.67 -0.12
N ARG A 155 9.89 15.43 -0.25
CA ARG A 155 9.88 14.44 0.84
C ARG A 155 11.17 13.64 0.95
N GLY A 156 11.99 13.62 -0.09
CA GLY A 156 13.18 12.79 -0.20
C GLY A 156 14.49 13.52 0.08
N MET A 157 14.63 14.23 1.22
CA MET A 157 15.91 14.58 1.88
C MET A 157 15.60 15.36 3.17
N GLY A 158 15.20 14.62 4.20
CA GLY A 158 14.85 15.16 5.52
C GLY A 158 15.87 14.80 6.60
N MET A 159 17.15 14.63 6.28
CA MET A 159 18.20 14.96 7.25
C MET A 159 18.26 16.49 7.30
N GLY A 160 17.30 17.10 8.00
CA GLY A 160 17.42 18.51 8.34
C GLY A 160 18.76 18.73 9.03
N PRO A 161 19.46 19.86 8.81
CA PRO A 161 20.75 20.09 9.44
C PRO A 161 20.57 19.86 10.93
N ALA A 162 21.29 18.87 11.46
CA ALA A 162 21.36 18.61 12.88
C ALA A 162 21.79 19.94 13.51
N MET A 163 20.84 20.67 14.10
CA MET A 163 21.19 21.76 14.99
C MET A 163 21.93 21.10 16.15
N MET A 164 23.27 21.10 16.04
CA MET A 164 24.19 20.92 17.15
C MET A 164 23.74 21.89 18.23
N ARG A 165 22.93 21.39 19.17
CA ARG A 165 22.62 22.07 20.41
C ARG A 165 23.94 22.10 21.17
N GLY A 166 24.71 23.16 20.94
CA GLY A 166 25.96 23.41 21.61
C GLY A 166 25.75 23.22 23.10
N HIS A 167 26.50 22.30 23.69
CA HIS A 167 26.62 22.19 25.12
C HIS A 167 27.18 23.52 25.63
N ARG A 168 26.34 24.19 26.43
CA ARG A 168 26.72 25.26 27.33
C ARG A 168 27.96 24.79 28.11
N GLN A 169 29.08 25.51 27.95
CA GLN A 169 30.07 25.62 29.02
C GLN A 169 29.79 26.92 29.76
#